data_AF-A0A383DVQ7-F1
#
_entry.id   AF-A0A383DVQ7-F1
#
_cell.length_a   1.000
_cell.length_b   1.000
_cell.length_c   1.000
_cell.angle_alpha   90.00
_cell.angle_beta   90.00
_cell.angle_gamma   90.00
#
_symmetry.space_group_name_H-M   'P 1'
#
loop_
_entity.id
_entity.type
_entity.pdbx_description
1 polymer ?
#
loop_
_entity_poly.entity_id
_entity_poly.type
_entity_poly.pdbx_seq_one_letter_code
_entity_poly.pdbx_strand_id
1 'polypeptide(L)' 'MATVPKEEVKSTATAEDEREQIDGFHLIIDALKLNGVETIYGVPGIPITDFGRMAQAEGIRVIAFRHEQHAG' A
#
# COMPACT_ATOMS: atom_id res chain seq x y z
N MET A 1 25.74 -0.13 -47.18
CA MET A 1 24.56 -1.03 -47.08
C MET A 1 24.14 -1.01 -45.61
N ALA A 2 22.96 -0.42 -45.37
CA ALA A 2 22.23 -0.25 -44.11
C ALA A 2 22.94 0.41 -42.91
N THR A 3 22.82 1.73 -42.81
CA THR A 3 22.89 2.46 -41.54
C THR A 3 21.64 2.11 -40.73
N VAL A 4 21.82 1.58 -39.52
CA VAL A 4 20.72 1.22 -38.62
C VAL A 4 20.08 2.52 -38.10
N PRO A 5 18.76 2.73 -38.24
CA PRO A 5 18.11 3.91 -37.69
C PRO A 5 18.16 3.83 -36.16
N LYS A 6 18.72 4.87 -35.54
CA LYS A 6 18.76 5.05 -34.10
C LYS A 6 17.34 5.39 -33.66
N GLU A 7 16.64 4.41 -33.08
CA GLU A 7 15.32 4.63 -32.50
C GLU A 7 15.46 5.60 -31.33
N GLU A 8 14.88 6.79 -31.49
CA GLU A 8 14.91 7.84 -30.51
C GLU A 8 13.94 7.45 -29.39
N VAL A 9 14.48 6.89 -28.30
CA VAL A 9 13.72 6.56 -27.09
C VAL A 9 13.15 7.86 -26.55
N LYS A 10 11.87 8.11 -26.85
CA LYS A 10 11.13 9.27 -26.40
C LYS A 10 11.06 9.21 -24.87
N SER A 11 11.76 10.14 -24.22
CA SER A 11 11.78 10.27 -22.76
C SER A 11 10.35 10.41 -22.22
N THR A 12 9.89 9.39 -21.50
CA THR A 12 8.59 9.30 -20.81
C THR A 12 8.55 10.13 -19.52
N ALA A 13 9.37 11.18 -19.39
CA ALA A 13 9.47 11.95 -18.16
C ALA A 13 8.18 12.73 -17.82
N THR A 14 7.32 13.03 -18.79
CA THR A 14 6.10 13.82 -18.58
C THR A 14 4.91 12.99 -18.07
N ALA A 15 4.91 11.67 -18.30
CA ALA A 15 3.80 10.80 -17.91
C ALA A 15 3.90 10.29 -16.45
N GLU A 16 5.03 10.53 -15.77
CA GLU A 16 5.21 10.05 -14.40
C GLU A 16 4.44 10.89 -13.38
N ASP A 17 4.33 12.19 -13.62
CA ASP A 17 3.68 13.17 -12.73
C ASP A 17 2.13 13.13 -12.83
N GLU A 18 1.60 12.52 -13.89
CA GLU A 18 0.15 12.35 -14.11
C GLU A 18 -0.41 11.10 -13.41
N ARG A 19 0.44 10.22 -12.86
CA ARG A 19 0.00 9.03 -12.14
C ARG A 19 -0.36 9.41 -10.71
N GLU A 20 -1.58 9.07 -10.30
CA GLU A 20 -2.01 9.21 -8.91
C GLU A 20 -1.08 8.39 -8.01
N GLN A 21 -0.36 9.07 -7.13
CA GLN A 21 0.57 8.44 -6.20
C GLN A 21 -0.18 7.96 -4.96
N ILE A 22 0.08 6.73 -4.55
CA ILE A 22 -0.41 6.16 -3.30
C ILE A 22 0.77 5.81 -2.40
N ASP A 23 0.55 5.88 -1.09
CA ASP A 23 1.57 5.46 -0.13
C ASP A 23 1.57 3.94 0.11
N GLY A 24 2.57 3.45 0.85
CA GLY A 24 2.69 2.03 1.15
C GLY A 24 1.59 1.47 2.06
N PHE A 25 0.96 2.30 2.90
CA PHE A 25 -0.12 1.84 3.78
C PHE A 25 -1.40 1.60 2.99
N HIS A 26 -1.78 2.53 2.11
CA HIS A 26 -2.93 2.37 1.22
C HIS A 26 -2.71 1.16 0.30
N LEU A 27 -1.51 0.98 -0.26
CA LEU A 27 -1.20 -0.19 -1.07
C LEU A 27 -1.44 -1.51 -0.32
N ILE A 28 -1.00 -1.60 0.94
CA ILE A 28 -1.21 -2.80 1.77
C ILE A 28 -2.69 -2.97 2.13
N ILE A 29 -3.38 -1.89 2.51
CA ILE A 29 -4.80 -1.95 2.87
C ILE A 29 -5.65 -2.41 1.68
N ASP A 30 -5.40 -1.89 0.48
CA ASP A 30 -6.09 -2.32 -0.73
C ASP A 30 -5.80 -3.77 -1.07
N ALA A 31 -4.55 -4.21 -0.93
CA ALA A 31 -4.19 -5.61 -1.10
C ALA A 31 -4.92 -6.52 -0.08
N LEU A 32 -5.02 -6.11 1.19
CA LEU A 32 -5.77 -6.84 2.22
C LEU A 32 -7.26 -6.93 1.88
N LYS A 33 -7.88 -5.81 1.47
CA LYS A 33 -9.28 -5.76 1.03
C LYS A 33 -9.53 -6.66 -0.17
N LEU A 34 -8.63 -6.63 -1.17
CA LEU A 34 -8.72 -7.46 -2.37
C LEU A 34 -8.65 -8.96 -2.05
N ASN A 35 -7.94 -9.34 -0.99
CA ASN A 35 -7.86 -10.72 -0.50
C ASN A 35 -8.98 -11.08 0.49
N GLY A 36 -9.96 -10.20 0.72
CA GLY A 36 -11.08 -10.46 1.62
C GLY A 36 -10.72 -10.41 3.11
N VAL A 37 -9.63 -9.73 3.48
CA VAL A 37 -9.28 -9.52 4.88
C VAL A 37 -10.15 -8.40 5.46
N GLU A 38 -11.07 -8.77 6.33
CA GLU A 38 -12.01 -7.84 6.97
C GLU A 38 -11.60 -7.46 8.40
N THR A 39 -10.63 -8.15 9.00
CA THR A 39 -10.30 -7.99 10.43
C THR A 39 -8.81 -8.16 10.70
N ILE A 40 -8.25 -7.24 11.48
CA ILE A 40 -6.87 -7.22 11.96
C ILE A 40 -6.90 -7.32 13.48
N TYR A 41 -6.13 -8.26 14.04
CA TYR A 41 -5.90 -8.41 15.48
C TYR A 41 -4.46 -7.99 15.77
N GLY A 42 -4.23 -7.10 16.73
CA GLY A 42 -2.88 -6.63 17.04
C GLY A 42 -2.77 -5.78 18.30
N VAL A 43 -1.56 -5.28 18.57
CA VAL A 43 -1.30 -4.31 19.64
C VAL A 43 -0.86 -2.99 18.99
N PRO A 44 -1.56 -1.87 19.23
CA PRO A 44 -1.16 -0.58 18.68
C PRO A 44 0.20 -0.11 19.20
N GLY A 45 1.06 0.37 18.32
CA GLY A 45 2.39 0.90 18.67
C GLY A 45 3.18 1.39 17.45
N ILE A 46 4.14 2.30 17.68
CA ILE A 46 5.06 2.74 16.62
C ILE A 46 5.83 1.51 16.12
N PRO A 47 5.96 1.28 14.80
CA PRO A 47 5.67 2.19 13.68
C PRO A 47 4.33 1.96 12.96
N ILE A 48 3.45 1.08 13.47
CA ILE A 48 2.24 0.64 12.76
C ILE A 48 0.95 1.31 13.23
N THR A 49 1.03 2.24 14.19
CA THR A 49 -0.15 2.89 14.75
C THR A 49 -1.00 3.58 13.68
N ASP A 50 -0.37 4.24 12.70
CA ASP A 50 -1.10 4.95 11.64
C ASP A 50 -1.69 3.99 10.62
N PHE A 51 -1.01 2.90 10.29
CA PHE A 51 -1.58 1.82 9.49
C PHE A 51 -2.87 1.27 10.11
N GLY A 52 -2.89 1.00 11.41
CA GLY A 52 -4.09 0.55 12.10
C GLY A 52 -5.25 1.56 12.04
N ARG A 53 -4.95 2.87 12.15
CA ARG A 53 -5.95 3.93 11.99
C ARG A 53 -6.50 4.02 10.57
N MET A 54 -5.63 3.95 9.57
CA MET A 54 -6.01 4.00 8.16
C MET A 54 -6.84 2.76 7.77
N ALA A 55 -6.41 1.57 8.19
CA ALA A 55 -7.16 0.33 7.96
C ALA A 55 -8.57 0.40 8.57
N GLN A 56 -8.68 0.96 9.78
CA GLN A 56 -9.98 1.19 10.41
C GLN A 56 -10.84 2.20 9.64
N ALA A 57 -10.24 3.30 9.15
CA ALA A 57 -10.94 4.31 8.35
C ALA A 57 -11.44 3.73 7.00
N GLU A 58 -10.69 2.80 6.43
CA GLU A 58 -10.99 2.06 5.19
C GLU A 58 -11.98 0.89 5.39
N GLY A 59 -12.50 0.72 6.62
CA GLY A 59 -13.55 -0.25 6.95
C GLY A 59 -13.07 -1.62 7.43
N ILE A 60 -11.77 -1.82 7.61
CA ILE A 60 -11.24 -3.05 8.22
C ILE A 60 -11.46 -2.98 9.73
N ARG A 61 -11.99 -4.05 10.34
CA ARG A 61 -12.12 -4.12 11.80
C ARG A 61 -10.74 -4.26 12.43
N VAL A 62 -10.33 -3.32 13.27
CA VAL A 62 -9.05 -3.39 14.00
C VAL A 62 -9.32 -3.65 15.48
N ILE A 63 -8.89 -4.81 15.97
CA ILE A 63 -9.11 -5.25 17.35
C ILE A 63 -7.78 -5.20 18.10
N ALA A 64 -7.72 -4.28 19.06
CA ALA A 64 -6.53 -4.03 19.87
C ALA A 64 -6.51 -4.91 21.13
N PHE A 65 -5.39 -5.61 21.36
CA PHE A 65 -5.13 -6.39 22.56
C PHE A 65 -4.12 -5.68 23.46
N ARG A 66 -3.94 -6.22 24.67
CA ARG A 66 -2.92 -5.76 25.63
C ARG A 66 -1.56 -6.43 25.44
N HIS A 67 -1.52 -7.57 24.74
CA HIS A 67 -0.31 -8.35 24.51
C HIS A 67 -0.44 -9.10 23.19
N GLU A 68 0.62 -9.16 22.42
CA GLU A 68 0.65 -9.68 21.04
C GLU A 68 0.31 -11.18 21.01
N GLN A 69 0.70 -11.93 22.04
CA GLN A 69 0.35 -13.36 22.18
C GLN A 69 -1.16 -13.63 22.24
N HIS A 70 -1.98 -12.64 22.59
CA HIS A 70 -3.44 -12.80 22.58
C HIS A 70 -4.06 -12.40 21.24
N ALA A 71 -3.30 -11.71 20.40
CA ALA A 71 -3.73 -11.26 19.08
C ALA A 71 -3.38 -12.27 17.97
N GLY A 72 -2.29 -13.03 18.14
CA GLY A 72 -1.86 -14.11 17.23
C GLY A 72 -2.49 -15.45 17.59
#